data_AF-A0A0A8L973-F1
#
_entry.id   AF-A0A0A8L973-F1
#
_cell.length_a   1.000
_cell.length_b   1.000
_cell.length_c   1.000
_cell.angle_alpha   90.00
_cell.angle_beta   90.00
_cell.angle_gamma   90.00
#
_symmetry.space_group_name_H-M   'P 1'
#
loop_
_entity.id
_entity.type
_entity.pdbx_description
1 polymer ?
#
loop_
_entity_poly.entity_id
_entity_poly.type
_entity_poly.pdbx_seq_one_letter_code
_entity_poly.pdbx_strand_id
1 'polypeptide(L)'
;MGGSGRKQRHDPLLKDLDSQHGNLKRQSKHKIDNRSKGEGHDDEEFVDAQQSRKILQLAKEQQEELEQEDERSLQNSSQGINRFRVANYADDEEEDDDEEAQAKNISDFELDDEEDYAEYEDEEVVEIDEEDAEMFDQYFKTSSDFNSANGSYNLADKIMASIREKEMELNYNEDEAIAEQATEQSAPTDRTEGVALPPKVIQAYLAVGTIMKTWRHGKVPKLFKVLPSLNNWQDVLYVTNPEEWSPHAIYEGTKLFVSNLSAKEAQKFVIGVLLPRFREEIEFNEDHNLNYHIYRALKKSLYKPAAFFKGFLFPLVESGCNVREATIAASVLSKVSVPALHSAAALSYLLKLPFSPATTVFIKILLEKKYALPYQTVDECVFYFMRFREVADGSTGQDATRVLPVVWHKAFLAFAQRYKNDITQDQRDFLIETVRQRGHKEIGSEIRRELLAGESREFVSDVGNKADLMFDVL
;
A
#
# COMPACT_ATOMS: atom_id res chain seq x y z
N MET A 1 -54.90 -51.73 -15.50
CA MET A 1 -55.12 -51.30 -16.90
C MET A 1 -54.56 -49.89 -17.04
N GLY A 2 -53.68 -49.68 -18.03
CA GLY A 2 -52.73 -48.57 -18.08
C GLY A 2 -53.35 -47.20 -18.35
N GLY A 3 -52.95 -46.20 -17.56
CA GLY A 3 -53.12 -44.78 -17.87
C GLY A 3 -51.88 -44.27 -18.60
N SER A 4 -52.02 -44.03 -19.91
CA SER A 4 -50.95 -43.44 -20.74
C SER A 4 -51.26 -41.97 -21.03
N GLY A 5 -50.31 -41.15 -20.56
CA GLY A 5 -49.98 -39.75 -20.84
C GLY A 5 -50.73 -38.94 -21.90
N ARG A 6 -51.24 -37.77 -21.46
CA ARG A 6 -51.32 -36.56 -22.30
C ARG A 6 -50.19 -35.61 -21.92
N LYS A 7 -49.26 -35.38 -22.86
CA LYS A 7 -48.21 -34.35 -22.79
C LYS A 7 -48.86 -32.95 -22.83
N GLN A 8 -48.72 -32.17 -21.76
CA GLN A 8 -48.90 -30.71 -21.79
C GLN A 8 -47.68 -30.10 -22.48
N ARG A 9 -47.90 -29.29 -23.52
CA ARG A 9 -46.90 -28.37 -24.06
C ARG A 9 -47.08 -27.05 -23.31
N HIS A 10 -46.02 -26.56 -22.70
CA HIS A 10 -45.97 -25.24 -22.07
C HIS A 10 -45.97 -24.15 -23.13
N ASP A 11 -46.89 -23.18 -23.00
CA ASP A 11 -46.85 -21.89 -23.69
C ASP A 11 -45.90 -20.92 -22.96
N PRO A 12 -45.31 -19.93 -23.66
CA PRO A 12 -44.21 -19.11 -23.16
C PRO A 12 -44.61 -18.12 -22.03
N LEU A 13 -43.65 -17.93 -21.12
CA LEU A 13 -43.64 -17.17 -19.84
C LEU A 13 -44.15 -15.71 -19.87
N LEU A 14 -44.53 -15.18 -21.03
CA LEU A 14 -44.97 -13.79 -21.19
C LEU A 14 -46.40 -13.56 -20.69
N LYS A 15 -47.23 -14.62 -20.61
CA LYS A 15 -48.64 -14.53 -20.18
C LYS A 15 -48.86 -14.60 -18.67
N ASP A 16 -47.87 -15.03 -17.89
CA ASP A 16 -47.98 -15.11 -16.42
C ASP A 16 -47.57 -13.80 -15.73
N LEU A 17 -46.78 -12.95 -16.41
CA LEU A 17 -46.36 -11.63 -15.91
C LEU A 17 -47.49 -10.58 -15.91
N ASP A 18 -48.51 -10.74 -16.76
CA ASP A 18 -49.64 -9.80 -16.83
C ASP A 18 -50.74 -10.08 -15.79
N SER A 19 -50.73 -11.26 -15.13
CA SER A 19 -51.79 -11.67 -14.20
C SER A 19 -51.47 -11.49 -12.71
N GLN A 20 -50.26 -11.09 -12.36
CA GLN A 20 -49.86 -10.82 -10.98
C GLN A 20 -49.15 -9.48 -10.89
N HIS A 21 -49.90 -8.38 -10.73
CA HIS A 21 -49.56 -7.30 -9.79
C HIS A 21 -50.72 -6.29 -9.71
N GLY A 22 -51.14 -6.01 -8.48
CA GLY A 22 -52.32 -5.23 -8.13
C GLY A 22 -52.19 -3.71 -8.27
N ASN A 23 -53.36 -3.08 -8.15
CA ASN A 23 -53.71 -1.66 -8.19
C ASN A 23 -52.59 -0.63 -7.92
N LEU A 24 -52.19 0.10 -8.96
CA LEU A 24 -51.55 1.41 -8.87
C LEU A 24 -52.44 2.48 -9.52
N LYS A 25 -52.61 3.60 -8.80
CA LYS A 25 -53.49 4.74 -9.13
C LYS A 25 -53.17 5.34 -10.50
N ARG A 26 -54.21 5.52 -11.31
CA ARG A 26 -54.19 6.17 -12.63
C ARG A 26 -54.05 7.70 -12.47
N GLN A 27 -53.04 8.30 -13.11
CA GLN A 27 -53.07 9.72 -13.50
C GLN A 27 -53.22 9.83 -15.03
N SER A 28 -54.04 10.79 -15.44
CA SER A 28 -54.62 10.96 -16.76
C SER A 28 -53.61 11.40 -17.83
N LYS A 29 -53.58 10.69 -18.97
CA LYS A 29 -52.97 11.16 -20.22
C LYS A 29 -53.83 12.25 -20.84
N HIS A 30 -53.31 13.48 -20.94
CA HIS A 30 -53.82 14.47 -21.88
C HIS A 30 -53.13 14.30 -23.24
N LYS A 31 -53.98 14.23 -24.26
CA LYS A 31 -53.71 14.10 -25.69
C LYS A 31 -53.20 15.46 -26.23
N ILE A 32 -52.05 15.48 -26.90
CA ILE A 32 -51.59 16.67 -27.65
C ILE A 32 -51.66 16.34 -29.14
N ASP A 33 -52.36 17.25 -29.83
CA ASP A 33 -52.73 17.23 -31.22
C ASP A 33 -51.60 17.84 -32.08
N ASN A 34 -51.52 17.37 -33.31
CA ASN A 34 -50.43 17.59 -34.25
C ASN A 34 -50.69 18.89 -35.05
N ARG A 35 -49.81 19.90 -35.00
CA ARG A 35 -49.85 21.05 -35.94
C ARG A 35 -48.46 21.68 -36.19
N SER A 36 -47.91 21.29 -37.34
CA SER A 36 -47.09 22.02 -38.34
C SER A 36 -46.42 23.38 -38.05
N LYS A 37 -45.18 23.46 -38.60
CA LYS A 37 -44.41 24.59 -39.18
C LYS A 37 -43.42 25.35 -38.29
N GLY A 38 -42.18 25.46 -38.80
CA GLY A 38 -41.30 26.62 -38.60
C GLY A 38 -39.83 26.25 -38.35
N GLU A 39 -38.93 26.75 -39.19
CA GLU A 39 -37.48 26.54 -39.21
C GLU A 39 -36.71 27.27 -38.09
N GLY A 40 -35.56 26.69 -37.70
CA GLY A 40 -34.28 27.35 -37.36
C GLY A 40 -34.19 28.28 -36.15
N HIS A 41 -33.44 27.87 -35.11
CA HIS A 41 -32.16 28.46 -34.67
C HIS A 41 -31.64 27.72 -33.41
N ASP A 42 -30.33 27.72 -33.20
CA ASP A 42 -29.62 27.32 -31.98
C ASP A 42 -30.28 27.85 -30.71
N ASP A 43 -30.54 26.97 -29.74
CA ASP A 43 -30.76 27.35 -28.34
C ASP A 43 -30.01 26.35 -27.45
N GLU A 44 -28.92 26.83 -26.85
CA GLU A 44 -28.28 26.19 -25.70
C GLU A 44 -29.34 25.95 -24.62
N GLU A 45 -29.48 24.69 -24.19
CA GLU A 45 -30.49 24.24 -23.24
C GLU A 45 -30.29 24.93 -21.87
N PHE A 46 -30.91 26.10 -21.71
CA PHE A 46 -30.87 26.87 -20.48
C PHE A 46 -31.77 26.18 -19.45
N VAL A 47 -31.18 25.74 -18.33
CA VAL A 47 -31.92 25.13 -17.22
C VAL A 47 -32.88 26.17 -16.62
N ASP A 48 -34.18 25.89 -16.70
CA ASP A 48 -35.25 26.78 -16.23
C ASP A 48 -35.05 27.21 -14.76
N ALA A 49 -35.41 28.45 -14.43
CA ALA A 49 -35.21 29.05 -13.12
C ALA A 49 -35.98 28.33 -11.99
N GLN A 50 -37.01 27.55 -12.32
CA GLN A 50 -37.68 26.66 -11.37
C GLN A 50 -36.88 25.37 -11.13
N GLN A 51 -36.27 24.80 -12.18
CA GLN A 51 -35.41 23.63 -12.06
C GLN A 51 -34.11 23.98 -11.32
N SER A 52 -33.51 25.13 -11.61
CA SER A 52 -32.35 25.65 -10.88
C SER A 52 -32.63 25.86 -9.40
N ARG A 53 -33.82 26.37 -9.04
CA ARG A 53 -34.23 26.49 -7.62
C ARG A 53 -34.42 25.13 -6.96
N LYS A 54 -34.95 24.14 -7.68
CA LYS A 54 -35.14 22.78 -7.17
C LYS A 54 -33.80 22.08 -6.97
N ILE A 55 -32.83 22.27 -7.88
CA ILE A 55 -31.47 21.75 -7.76
C ILE A 55 -30.74 22.40 -6.58
N LEU A 56 -30.84 23.71 -6.41
CA LEU A 56 -30.26 24.42 -5.26
C LEU A 56 -30.89 24.02 -3.93
N GLN A 57 -32.20 23.76 -3.91
CA GLN A 57 -32.89 23.28 -2.71
C GLN A 57 -32.45 21.85 -2.34
N LEU A 58 -32.28 20.97 -3.33
CA LEU A 58 -31.79 19.61 -3.13
C LEU A 58 -30.32 19.57 -2.68
N ALA A 59 -29.48 20.46 -3.24
CA ALA A 59 -28.09 20.61 -2.84
C ALA A 59 -27.96 21.13 -1.40
N LYS A 60 -28.83 22.07 -1.00
CA LYS A 60 -28.90 22.56 0.38
C LYS A 60 -29.33 21.46 1.35
N GLU A 61 -30.31 20.64 0.97
CA GLU A 61 -30.79 19.53 1.79
C GLU A 61 -29.73 18.44 1.97
N GLN A 62 -28.95 18.10 0.93
CA GLN A 62 -27.81 17.18 1.05
C GLN A 62 -26.69 17.74 1.94
N GLN A 63 -26.43 19.04 1.87
CA GLN A 63 -25.40 19.66 2.68
C GLN A 63 -25.79 19.71 4.17
N GLU A 64 -27.08 19.94 4.45
CA GLU A 64 -27.64 19.94 5.80
C GLU A 64 -27.72 18.52 6.40
N GLU A 65 -27.91 17.49 5.57
CA GLU A 65 -27.82 16.07 5.99
C GLU A 65 -26.38 15.67 6.38
N LEU A 66 -25.39 16.10 5.59
CA LEU A 66 -23.96 15.87 5.89
C LEU A 66 -23.51 16.59 7.16
N GLU A 67 -23.93 17.84 7.37
CA GLU A 67 -23.65 18.57 8.61
C GLU A 67 -24.32 17.92 9.83
N GLN A 68 -25.55 17.39 9.69
CA GLN A 68 -26.21 16.65 10.77
C GLN A 68 -25.56 15.28 11.08
N GLU A 69 -25.00 14.59 10.08
CA GLU A 69 -24.18 13.39 10.32
C GLU A 69 -22.87 13.72 11.03
N ASP A 70 -22.19 14.80 10.63
CA ASP A 70 -20.96 15.27 11.27
C ASP A 70 -21.22 15.75 12.71
N GLU A 71 -22.32 16.47 12.96
CA GLU A 71 -22.71 16.88 14.32
C GLU A 71 -23.11 15.68 15.21
N ARG A 72 -23.77 14.65 14.66
CA ARG A 72 -24.04 13.40 15.40
C ARG A 72 -22.76 12.62 15.70
N SER A 73 -21.81 12.62 14.76
CA SER A 73 -20.46 12.08 14.94
C SER A 73 -19.73 12.78 16.11
N LEU A 74 -19.79 14.12 16.17
CA LEU A 74 -19.18 14.93 17.23
C LEU A 74 -19.90 14.80 18.58
N GLN A 75 -21.23 14.67 18.61
CA GLN A 75 -21.98 14.43 19.85
C GLN A 75 -21.72 13.03 20.44
N ASN A 76 -21.58 12.00 19.60
CA ASN A 76 -21.13 10.68 20.06
C ASN A 76 -19.69 10.69 20.60
N SER A 77 -18.84 11.57 20.07
CA SER A 77 -17.47 11.75 20.55
C SER A 77 -17.37 12.54 21.87
N SER A 78 -18.36 13.36 22.22
CA SER A 78 -18.39 14.17 23.45
C SER A 78 -19.14 13.54 24.63
N GLN A 79 -20.08 12.61 24.39
CA GLN A 79 -20.81 11.91 25.45
C GLN A 79 -20.10 10.68 26.05
N GLY A 80 -18.89 10.34 25.58
CA GLY A 80 -18.14 9.16 26.03
C GLY A 80 -17.40 9.29 27.37
N ILE A 81 -17.37 10.47 28.02
CA ILE A 81 -16.48 10.71 29.17
C ILE A 81 -17.07 10.33 30.54
N ASN A 82 -18.37 10.02 30.68
CA ASN A 82 -18.94 9.71 32.00
C ASN A 82 -19.94 8.54 32.00
N ARG A 83 -19.44 7.30 32.03
CA ARG A 83 -20.23 6.14 32.52
C ARG A 83 -19.34 4.95 32.94
N PHE A 84 -18.51 5.14 33.96
CA PHE A 84 -18.00 4.03 34.76
C PHE A 84 -18.83 3.97 36.06
N ARG A 85 -19.92 3.21 36.08
CA ARG A 85 -20.65 2.87 37.31
C ARG A 85 -20.22 1.48 37.74
N VAL A 86 -19.45 1.45 38.83
CA VAL A 86 -19.16 0.28 39.66
C VAL A 86 -20.50 -0.29 40.16
N ALA A 87 -20.77 -1.56 39.85
CA ALA A 87 -21.86 -2.32 40.46
C ALA A 87 -21.25 -3.48 41.26
N ASN A 88 -21.57 -3.48 42.55
CA ASN A 88 -21.19 -4.45 43.56
C ASN A 88 -21.72 -5.85 43.23
N TYR A 89 -20.92 -6.87 43.53
CA TYR A 89 -21.33 -8.26 43.61
C TYR A 89 -22.21 -8.46 44.85
N ALA A 90 -23.45 -8.92 44.63
CA ALA A 90 -24.26 -9.64 45.61
C ALA A 90 -25.18 -10.59 44.82
N ASP A 91 -24.85 -11.88 44.92
CA ASP A 91 -25.77 -13.00 45.17
C ASP A 91 -27.18 -12.93 44.54
N ASP A 92 -27.40 -13.72 43.47
CA ASP A 92 -28.60 -14.55 43.36
C ASP A 92 -28.37 -15.65 42.30
N GLU A 93 -28.60 -16.89 42.70
CA GLU A 93 -28.70 -18.08 41.88
C GLU A 93 -30.02 -18.03 41.09
N GLU A 94 -30.02 -18.32 39.78
CA GLU A 94 -30.84 -19.36 39.17
C GLU A 94 -30.56 -19.49 37.66
N GLU A 95 -30.64 -20.74 37.20
CA GLU A 95 -30.35 -21.27 35.88
C GLU A 95 -31.35 -20.79 34.82
N ASP A 96 -30.89 -20.51 33.60
CA ASP A 96 -31.51 -21.07 32.41
C ASP A 96 -30.56 -21.02 31.21
N ASP A 97 -30.44 -22.19 30.58
CA ASP A 97 -29.70 -22.49 29.35
C ASP A 97 -30.16 -21.60 28.19
N ASP A 98 -29.20 -20.95 27.51
CA ASP A 98 -29.18 -20.76 26.05
C ASP A 98 -27.83 -20.12 25.64
N GLU A 99 -26.76 -20.91 25.80
CA GLU A 99 -25.51 -20.69 25.08
C GLU A 99 -25.64 -21.16 23.62
N GLU A 100 -24.81 -20.57 22.75
CA GLU A 100 -24.36 -21.17 21.47
C GLU A 100 -25.03 -20.70 20.15
N ALA A 101 -25.03 -19.38 19.86
CA ALA A 101 -25.31 -18.90 18.50
C ALA A 101 -24.34 -17.86 17.91
N GLN A 102 -23.36 -17.33 18.65
CA GLN A 102 -22.44 -16.29 18.12
C GLN A 102 -20.95 -16.66 18.07
N ALA A 103 -20.58 -17.89 18.45
CA ALA A 103 -19.18 -18.36 18.40
C ALA A 103 -18.82 -19.19 17.16
N LYS A 104 -19.76 -19.46 16.24
CA LYS A 104 -19.55 -20.37 15.09
C LYS A 104 -19.04 -19.73 13.79
N ASN A 105 -18.70 -18.44 13.78
CA ASN A 105 -18.08 -17.79 12.60
C ASN A 105 -16.55 -17.65 12.69
N ILE A 106 -15.88 -18.40 13.56
CA ILE A 106 -14.41 -18.32 13.76
C ILE A 106 -13.70 -19.66 13.45
N SER A 107 -14.38 -20.66 12.87
CA SER A 107 -13.74 -21.96 12.54
C SER A 107 -13.97 -22.48 11.12
N ASP A 108 -14.28 -21.61 10.14
CA ASP A 108 -14.40 -22.02 8.73
C ASP A 108 -13.27 -21.45 7.85
N PHE A 109 -12.08 -21.31 8.41
CA PHE A 109 -10.88 -21.01 7.62
C PHE A 109 -9.73 -21.89 8.09
N GLU A 110 -9.85 -23.21 7.94
CA GLU A 110 -8.69 -24.07 7.74
C GLU A 110 -9.03 -25.22 6.77
N LEU A 111 -8.02 -25.57 5.98
CA LEU A 111 -7.86 -26.76 5.12
C LEU A 111 -8.27 -26.59 3.64
N ASP A 112 -7.44 -25.90 2.85
CA ASP A 112 -7.22 -26.31 1.44
C ASP A 112 -5.87 -25.89 0.81
N ASP A 113 -4.97 -25.19 1.52
CA ASP A 113 -3.69 -24.72 0.93
C ASP A 113 -2.44 -25.38 1.56
N GLU A 114 -2.57 -26.55 2.22
CA GLU A 114 -1.45 -27.22 2.89
C GLU A 114 -0.89 -28.44 2.13
N GLU A 115 -1.40 -28.75 0.92
CA GLU A 115 -1.01 -29.95 0.17
C GLU A 115 -0.33 -29.73 -1.21
N ASP A 116 0.00 -28.50 -1.63
CA ASP A 116 0.53 -28.25 -2.98
C ASP A 116 1.90 -27.55 -3.06
N TYR A 117 2.74 -27.68 -2.02
CA TYR A 117 4.10 -27.10 -2.02
C TYR A 117 5.20 -28.07 -1.57
N ALA A 118 5.00 -29.37 -1.78
CA ALA A 118 6.11 -30.31 -1.89
C ALA A 118 6.46 -30.43 -3.38
N GLU A 119 7.73 -30.21 -3.72
CA GLU A 119 8.32 -30.35 -5.06
C GLU A 119 8.32 -29.07 -5.92
N TYR A 120 9.34 -28.23 -5.73
CA TYR A 120 10.30 -27.78 -6.76
C TYR A 120 11.42 -27.04 -6.01
N GLU A 121 12.37 -27.83 -5.53
CA GLU A 121 13.67 -27.39 -5.07
C GLU A 121 14.53 -27.19 -6.33
N ASP A 122 14.61 -25.95 -6.81
CA ASP A 122 15.70 -25.50 -7.68
C ASP A 122 16.27 -24.25 -7.01
N GLU A 123 17.36 -24.44 -6.26
CA GLU A 123 18.25 -23.36 -5.84
C GLU A 123 18.82 -22.69 -7.09
N GLU A 124 18.18 -21.61 -7.54
CA GLU A 124 18.80 -20.69 -8.50
C GLU A 124 19.88 -19.90 -7.74
N VAL A 125 21.05 -20.52 -7.59
CA VAL A 125 22.28 -19.85 -7.16
C VAL A 125 22.57 -18.77 -8.20
N VAL A 126 22.28 -17.53 -7.87
CA VAL A 126 22.71 -16.38 -8.66
C VAL A 126 24.23 -16.29 -8.51
N GLU A 127 24.95 -16.78 -9.52
CA GLU A 127 26.40 -16.62 -9.65
C GLU A 127 26.71 -15.12 -9.70
N ILE A 128 27.38 -14.62 -8.67
CA ILE A 128 27.91 -13.27 -8.61
C ILE A 128 29.25 -13.30 -9.36
N ASP A 129 29.35 -12.47 -10.40
CA ASP A 129 30.57 -12.36 -11.22
C ASP A 129 31.67 -11.62 -10.43
N GLU A 130 32.94 -11.91 -10.75
CA GLU A 130 34.10 -11.43 -9.99
C GLU A 130 34.24 -9.89 -10.03
N GLU A 131 33.73 -9.24 -11.08
CA GLU A 131 33.64 -7.77 -11.20
C GLU A 131 32.57 -7.14 -10.27
N ASP A 132 31.47 -7.84 -9.96
CA ASP A 132 30.42 -7.35 -9.05
C ASP A 132 30.90 -7.41 -7.58
N ALA A 133 31.85 -8.29 -7.26
CA ALA A 133 32.51 -8.35 -5.95
C ALA A 133 33.53 -7.22 -5.73
N GLU A 134 34.19 -6.73 -6.79
CA GLU A 134 35.10 -5.59 -6.67
C GLU A 134 34.35 -4.26 -6.43
N MET A 135 33.12 -4.14 -6.96
CA MET A 135 32.22 -3.03 -6.66
C MET A 135 31.67 -3.10 -5.22
N PHE A 136 31.52 -4.32 -4.69
CA PHE A 136 31.16 -4.61 -3.30
C PHE A 136 32.25 -4.13 -2.31
N ASP A 137 33.53 -4.35 -2.63
CA ASP A 137 34.67 -3.92 -1.79
C ASP A 137 34.93 -2.40 -1.81
N GLN A 138 34.58 -1.70 -2.91
CA GLN A 138 34.69 -0.24 -2.96
C GLN A 138 33.58 0.47 -2.16
N TYR A 139 32.44 -0.19 -1.94
CA TYR A 139 31.30 0.36 -1.19
C TYR A 139 31.40 0.08 0.32
N PHE A 140 32.16 -0.94 0.73
CA PHE A 140 32.42 -1.31 2.13
C PHE A 140 33.65 -0.65 2.76
N LYS A 141 34.28 0.33 2.10
CA LYS A 141 35.29 1.18 2.75
C LYS A 141 34.60 2.12 3.74
N THR A 142 34.41 1.60 4.94
CA THR A 142 33.99 2.30 6.14
C THR A 142 34.86 3.55 6.36
N SER A 143 34.21 4.62 6.81
CA SER A 143 34.78 5.91 7.24
C SER A 143 35.86 5.84 8.33
N SER A 144 36.30 4.64 8.72
CA SER A 144 37.37 4.38 9.69
C SER A 144 38.79 4.43 9.12
N ASP A 145 38.95 4.50 7.79
CA ASP A 145 40.27 4.56 7.13
C ASP A 145 40.71 5.97 6.68
N PHE A 146 39.93 7.02 6.97
CA PHE A 146 40.40 8.40 6.79
C PHE A 146 41.20 8.84 8.02
N ASN A 147 42.37 8.26 8.21
CA ASN A 147 43.29 8.69 9.25
C ASN A 147 44.01 9.99 8.83
N SER A 148 43.74 11.01 9.64
CA SER A 148 44.45 12.27 9.85
C SER A 148 45.93 12.26 9.43
N ALA A 149 46.21 12.70 8.21
CA ALA A 149 47.58 12.85 7.70
C ALA A 149 47.82 14.17 6.96
N ASN A 150 46.96 15.18 7.12
CA ASN A 150 47.24 16.55 6.67
C ASN A 150 46.57 17.55 7.61
N GLY A 151 47.37 18.21 8.45
CA GLY A 151 46.94 19.11 9.51
C GLY A 151 46.13 20.31 9.03
N SER A 152 44.81 20.18 9.11
CA SER A 152 43.86 21.28 8.99
C SER A 152 42.77 21.10 10.04
N TYR A 153 42.67 22.07 10.94
CA TYR A 153 41.69 22.09 12.03
C TYR A 153 40.26 22.12 11.47
N ASN A 154 39.46 21.10 11.77
CA ASN A 154 38.13 20.92 11.19
C ASN A 154 37.01 21.39 12.16
N LEU A 155 35.88 21.78 11.58
CA LEU A 155 34.71 22.38 12.23
C LEU A 155 34.13 21.51 13.38
N ALA A 156 34.33 20.20 13.33
CA ALA A 156 33.92 19.25 14.35
C ALA A 156 34.57 19.50 15.73
N ASP A 157 35.83 19.96 15.77
CA ASP A 157 36.52 20.26 17.04
C ASP A 157 35.98 21.55 17.69
N LYS A 158 35.55 22.52 16.87
CA LYS A 158 34.86 23.73 17.34
C LYS A 158 33.46 23.43 17.86
N ILE A 159 32.76 22.49 17.23
CA ILE A 159 31.42 22.05 17.67
C ILE A 159 31.52 21.28 18.99
N MET A 160 32.49 20.36 19.12
CA MET A 160 32.70 19.60 20.36
C MET A 160 33.19 20.48 21.53
N ALA A 161 34.01 21.51 21.25
CA ALA A 161 34.39 22.51 22.27
C ALA A 161 33.20 23.37 22.71
N SER A 162 32.35 23.78 21.76
CA SER A 162 31.15 24.58 22.06
C SER A 162 30.07 23.78 22.80
N ILE A 163 29.94 22.47 22.53
CA ILE A 163 29.05 21.57 23.29
C ILE A 163 29.55 21.42 24.73
N ARG A 164 30.87 21.23 24.92
CA ARG A 164 31.46 21.06 26.25
C ARG A 164 31.39 22.34 27.10
N GLU A 165 31.55 23.51 26.48
CA GLU A 165 31.41 24.81 27.15
C GLU A 165 29.95 25.05 27.57
N LYS A 166 28.98 24.68 26.72
CA LYS A 166 27.55 24.82 27.00
C LYS A 166 27.05 23.82 28.04
N GLU A 167 27.62 22.62 28.09
CA GLU A 167 27.37 21.63 29.15
C GLU A 167 27.95 22.09 30.50
N MET A 168 29.12 22.74 30.51
CA MET A 168 29.67 23.33 31.74
C MET A 168 28.86 24.54 32.24
N GLU A 169 28.31 25.36 31.34
CA GLU A 169 27.41 26.46 31.71
C GLU A 169 26.07 25.96 32.27
N LEU A 170 25.51 24.87 31.72
CA LEU A 170 24.29 24.26 32.24
C LEU A 170 24.52 23.62 33.62
N ASN A 171 25.67 22.98 33.82
CA ASN A 171 26.02 22.35 35.09
C ASN A 171 26.39 23.35 36.19
N TYR A 172 26.81 24.58 35.84
CA TYR A 172 26.99 25.67 36.82
C TYR A 172 25.65 26.31 37.25
N ASN A 173 24.63 26.27 36.40
CA ASN A 173 23.31 26.84 36.68
C ASN A 173 22.38 25.89 37.45
N GLU A 174 22.65 24.57 37.46
CA GLU A 174 21.91 23.60 38.29
C GLU A 174 22.33 23.64 39.77
N ASP A 175 23.58 23.96 40.09
CA ASP A 175 24.08 24.02 41.47
C ASP A 175 23.66 25.31 42.23
N GLU A 176 23.23 26.36 41.54
CA GLU A 176 22.75 27.61 42.16
C GLU A 176 21.22 27.65 42.38
N ALA A 177 20.46 26.69 41.82
CA ALA A 177 19.00 26.61 41.96
C ALA A 177 18.53 25.70 43.11
N ILE A 178 19.43 24.99 43.80
CA ILE A 178 19.10 24.02 44.87
C ILE A 178 18.89 24.67 46.25
N ALA A 179 19.10 25.99 46.39
CA ALA A 179 19.01 26.68 47.69
C ALA A 179 17.66 27.36 48.00
N GLU A 180 16.69 27.44 47.09
CA GLU A 180 15.45 28.24 47.30
C GLU A 180 14.10 27.53 47.06
N GLN A 181 14.03 26.19 46.97
CA GLN A 181 12.74 25.48 46.86
C GLN A 181 12.51 24.48 47.99
N ALA A 182 12.42 25.02 49.22
CA ALA A 182 11.82 24.34 50.35
C ALA A 182 10.41 24.89 50.63
N THR A 183 9.56 25.07 49.61
CA THR A 183 8.10 25.16 49.80
C THR A 183 7.37 25.05 48.47
N GLU A 184 6.28 24.30 48.49
CA GLU A 184 5.17 24.28 47.52
C GLU A 184 5.22 23.31 46.32
N GLN A 185 4.19 22.47 46.34
CA GLN A 185 3.80 21.47 45.36
C GLN A 185 3.29 22.16 44.09
N SER A 186 3.88 21.85 42.93
CA SER A 186 3.14 21.70 41.68
C SER A 186 4.05 21.06 40.64
N ALA A 187 3.58 19.96 40.04
CA ALA A 187 4.31 19.20 39.03
C ALA A 187 4.50 20.03 37.75
N PRO A 188 5.66 19.96 37.08
CA PRO A 188 5.80 20.49 35.73
C PRO A 188 5.08 19.54 34.76
N THR A 189 3.95 19.98 34.25
CA THR A 189 3.28 19.40 33.08
C THR A 189 4.11 19.70 31.84
N ASP A 190 5.08 18.84 31.56
CA ASP A 190 5.63 18.69 30.22
C ASP A 190 6.06 17.24 30.00
N ARG A 191 5.07 16.37 29.83
CA ARG A 191 5.24 15.00 29.34
C ARG A 191 4.26 14.82 28.19
N THR A 192 4.82 14.84 26.98
CA THR A 192 4.42 14.08 25.78
C THR A 192 2.99 13.54 25.78
N GLU A 193 2.21 13.90 24.75
CA GLU A 193 0.88 13.37 24.37
C GLU A 193 0.75 11.85 24.50
N GLY A 194 0.59 11.35 25.72
CA GLY A 194 0.39 9.96 26.05
C GLY A 194 -0.99 9.81 26.64
N VAL A 195 -1.87 9.08 25.95
CA VAL A 195 -3.14 8.65 26.54
C VAL A 195 -2.79 7.72 27.69
N ALA A 196 -3.02 8.16 28.93
CA ALA A 196 -2.80 7.34 30.11
C ALA A 196 -3.78 6.16 30.10
N LEU A 197 -3.29 4.98 29.70
CA LEU A 197 -4.08 3.76 29.77
C LEU A 197 -4.35 3.39 31.23
N PRO A 198 -5.53 2.83 31.56
CA PRO A 198 -5.82 2.38 32.92
C PRO A 198 -4.77 1.37 33.41
N PRO A 199 -4.33 1.43 34.68
CA PRO A 199 -3.23 0.61 35.19
C PRO A 199 -3.51 -0.90 35.10
N LYS A 200 -4.79 -1.30 35.20
CA LYS A 200 -5.22 -2.70 35.00
C LYS A 200 -4.99 -3.19 33.57
N VAL A 201 -5.23 -2.33 32.57
CA VAL A 201 -5.00 -2.64 31.15
C VAL A 201 -3.50 -2.81 30.93
N ILE A 202 -2.70 -1.91 31.48
CA ILE A 202 -1.23 -1.98 31.36
C ILE A 202 -0.71 -3.30 31.93
N GLN A 203 -1.09 -3.65 33.17
CA GLN A 203 -0.66 -4.90 33.80
C GLN A 203 -1.09 -6.14 33.01
N ALA A 204 -2.32 -6.16 32.49
CA ALA A 204 -2.84 -7.27 31.71
C ALA A 204 -2.06 -7.45 30.39
N TYR A 205 -1.80 -6.36 29.65
CA TYR A 205 -1.10 -6.44 28.37
C TYR A 205 0.43 -6.60 28.50
N LEU A 206 1.04 -6.18 29.61
CA LEU A 206 2.42 -6.54 29.94
C LEU A 206 2.57 -8.05 30.17
N ALA A 207 1.60 -8.68 30.84
CA ALA A 207 1.58 -10.13 31.00
C ALA A 207 1.42 -10.84 29.65
N VAL A 208 0.58 -10.31 28.75
CA VAL A 208 0.46 -10.80 27.37
C VAL A 208 1.77 -10.65 26.60
N GLY A 209 2.43 -9.49 26.67
CA GLY A 209 3.73 -9.28 26.02
C GLY A 209 4.77 -10.30 26.47
N THR A 210 4.85 -10.58 27.77
CA THR A 210 5.74 -11.61 28.34
C THR A 210 5.46 -13.01 27.77
N ILE A 211 4.19 -13.36 27.57
CA ILE A 211 3.80 -14.62 26.92
C ILE A 211 4.22 -14.61 25.44
N MET A 212 4.00 -13.50 24.73
CA MET A 212 4.30 -13.38 23.30
C MET A 212 5.80 -13.48 22.97
N LYS A 213 6.69 -13.16 23.93
CA LYS A 213 8.14 -13.36 23.76
C LYS A 213 8.53 -14.83 23.56
N THR A 214 7.90 -15.73 24.29
CA THR A 214 8.23 -17.17 24.29
C THR A 214 7.22 -18.04 23.54
N TRP A 215 6.13 -17.43 23.06
CA TRP A 215 5.06 -18.12 22.35
C TRP A 215 5.58 -18.79 21.07
N ARG A 216 5.25 -20.06 20.84
CA ARG A 216 5.62 -20.80 19.62
C ARG A 216 4.45 -21.50 18.93
N HIS A 217 3.54 -22.08 19.71
CA HIS A 217 2.40 -22.84 19.18
C HIS A 217 1.21 -22.74 20.13
N GLY A 218 0.06 -23.23 19.67
CA GLY A 218 -1.18 -23.29 20.44
C GLY A 218 -2.08 -22.08 20.23
N LYS A 219 -2.96 -21.80 21.18
CA LYS A 219 -3.91 -20.69 21.07
C LYS A 219 -3.26 -19.39 21.54
N VAL A 220 -3.29 -18.37 20.69
CA VAL A 220 -2.89 -17.00 21.04
C VAL A 220 -3.79 -16.47 22.18
N PRO A 221 -3.25 -15.73 23.18
CA PRO A 221 -4.03 -15.23 24.31
C PRO A 221 -5.30 -14.49 23.90
N LYS A 222 -6.41 -14.72 24.62
CA LYS A 222 -7.72 -14.08 24.31
C LYS A 222 -7.63 -12.55 24.27
N LEU A 223 -6.87 -11.95 25.21
CA LEU A 223 -6.63 -10.51 25.26
C LEU A 223 -5.91 -9.99 24.01
N PHE A 224 -5.02 -10.77 23.42
CA PHE A 224 -4.36 -10.38 22.18
C PHE A 224 -5.32 -10.44 20.99
N LYS A 225 -6.21 -11.44 20.95
CA LYS A 225 -7.20 -11.60 19.87
C LYS A 225 -8.20 -10.45 19.79
N VAL A 226 -8.50 -9.77 20.90
CA VAL A 226 -9.40 -8.61 20.93
C VAL A 226 -8.71 -7.29 20.59
N LEU A 227 -7.39 -7.26 20.40
CA LEU A 227 -6.67 -6.02 20.07
C LEU A 227 -7.21 -5.31 18.82
N PRO A 228 -7.44 -6.00 17.68
CA PRO A 228 -7.89 -5.31 16.46
C PRO A 228 -9.28 -4.67 16.57
N SER A 229 -10.11 -5.09 17.54
CA SER A 229 -11.44 -4.52 17.75
C SER A 229 -11.45 -3.29 18.66
N LEU A 230 -10.28 -2.91 19.22
CA LEU A 230 -10.16 -1.72 20.04
C LEU A 230 -9.94 -0.49 19.17
N ASN A 231 -10.58 0.63 19.52
CA ASN A 231 -10.33 1.91 18.85
C ASN A 231 -8.88 2.39 19.05
N ASN A 232 -8.35 2.23 20.26
CA ASN A 232 -6.99 2.60 20.65
C ASN A 232 -6.03 1.39 20.63
N TRP A 233 -6.15 0.53 19.61
CA TRP A 233 -5.33 -0.69 19.54
C TRP A 233 -3.83 -0.41 19.47
N GLN A 234 -3.40 0.73 18.92
CA GLN A 234 -1.99 1.12 18.81
C GLN A 234 -1.34 1.35 20.19
N ASP A 235 -2.00 2.12 21.06
CA ASP A 235 -1.50 2.42 22.40
C ASP A 235 -1.38 1.13 23.22
N VAL A 236 -2.38 0.25 23.11
CA VAL A 236 -2.40 -1.04 23.82
C VAL A 236 -1.37 -2.00 23.24
N LEU A 237 -1.17 -2.00 21.92
CA LEU A 237 -0.15 -2.80 21.26
C LEU A 237 1.25 -2.39 21.69
N TYR A 238 1.52 -1.09 21.85
CA TYR A 238 2.81 -0.59 22.34
C TYR A 238 3.16 -1.18 23.72
N VAL A 239 2.18 -1.32 24.62
CA VAL A 239 2.38 -1.93 25.95
C VAL A 239 2.83 -3.39 25.87
N THR A 240 2.45 -4.13 24.82
CA THR A 240 2.85 -5.54 24.66
C THR A 240 4.29 -5.73 24.17
N ASN A 241 5.02 -4.64 23.94
CA ASN A 241 6.38 -4.56 23.41
C ASN A 241 6.62 -5.44 22.16
N PRO A 242 6.15 -5.01 20.96
CA PRO A 242 6.22 -5.81 19.74
C PRO A 242 7.63 -6.20 19.28
N GLU A 243 8.65 -5.42 19.66
CA GLU A 243 10.06 -5.67 19.30
C GLU A 243 10.57 -7.01 19.88
N GLU A 244 10.11 -7.37 21.08
CA GLU A 244 10.56 -8.57 21.80
C GLU A 244 9.72 -9.81 21.48
N TRP A 245 8.76 -9.73 20.57
CA TRP A 245 7.94 -10.87 20.22
C TRP A 245 8.75 -11.98 19.54
N SER A 246 8.32 -13.22 19.75
CA SER A 246 8.87 -14.33 19.01
C SER A 246 8.53 -14.22 17.50
N PRO A 247 9.33 -14.80 16.59
CA PRO A 247 8.98 -14.82 15.17
C PRO A 247 7.62 -15.48 14.88
N HIS A 248 7.21 -16.45 15.71
CA HIS A 248 5.91 -17.13 15.58
C HIS A 248 4.77 -16.19 15.96
N ALA A 249 4.96 -15.40 17.03
CA ALA A 249 4.02 -14.40 17.49
C ALA A 249 3.86 -13.26 16.47
N ILE A 250 4.93 -12.85 15.79
CA ILE A 250 4.86 -11.87 14.69
C ILE A 250 4.02 -12.40 13.53
N TYR A 251 4.18 -13.67 13.17
CA TYR A 251 3.39 -14.29 12.11
C TYR A 251 1.89 -14.33 12.43
N GLU A 252 1.51 -14.88 13.58
CA GLU A 252 0.10 -14.92 14.00
C GLU A 252 -0.47 -13.53 14.26
N GLY A 253 0.34 -12.62 14.82
CA GLY A 253 -0.02 -11.21 14.97
C GLY A 253 -0.33 -10.58 13.63
N THR A 254 0.54 -10.74 12.63
CA THR A 254 0.33 -10.20 11.29
C THR A 254 -0.93 -10.77 10.65
N LYS A 255 -1.16 -12.08 10.74
CA LYS A 255 -2.39 -12.73 10.27
C LYS A 255 -3.62 -12.14 10.93
N LEU A 256 -3.60 -11.97 12.25
CA LEU A 256 -4.72 -11.42 13.02
C LEU A 256 -5.00 -9.94 12.67
N PHE A 257 -3.99 -9.08 12.72
CA PHE A 257 -4.13 -7.65 12.50
C PHE A 257 -4.47 -7.34 11.04
N VAL A 258 -3.78 -7.94 10.06
CA VAL A 258 -4.05 -7.66 8.64
C VAL A 258 -5.45 -8.12 8.25
N SER A 259 -5.94 -9.25 8.78
CA SER A 259 -7.29 -9.74 8.45
C SER A 259 -8.39 -8.86 9.05
N ASN A 260 -8.26 -8.47 10.32
CA ASN A 260 -9.32 -7.76 11.05
C ASN A 260 -9.30 -6.23 10.89
N LEU A 261 -8.13 -5.62 10.70
CA LEU A 261 -8.03 -4.16 10.56
C LEU A 261 -8.41 -3.67 9.17
N SER A 262 -8.86 -2.41 9.07
CA SER A 262 -9.01 -1.73 7.77
C SER A 262 -7.66 -1.56 7.07
N ALA A 263 -7.63 -1.27 5.76
CA ALA A 263 -6.37 -1.08 5.03
C ALA A 263 -5.48 0.04 5.62
N LYS A 264 -6.10 1.11 6.14
CA LYS A 264 -5.41 2.25 6.76
C LYS A 264 -4.81 1.89 8.13
N GLU A 265 -5.53 1.12 8.93
CA GLU A 265 -5.04 0.67 10.23
C GLU A 265 -4.00 -0.46 10.09
N ALA A 266 -4.20 -1.39 9.16
CA ALA A 266 -3.21 -2.42 8.82
C ALA A 266 -1.90 -1.80 8.31
N GLN A 267 -1.96 -0.69 7.56
CA GLN A 267 -0.77 0.06 7.17
C GLN A 267 0.03 0.52 8.40
N LYS A 268 -0.63 1.06 9.43
CA LYS A 268 0.06 1.49 10.66
C LYS A 268 0.71 0.30 11.39
N PHE A 269 0.05 -0.85 11.43
CA PHE A 269 0.64 -2.07 12.02
C PHE A 269 1.89 -2.50 11.25
N VAL A 270 1.82 -2.49 9.91
CA VAL A 270 2.95 -2.88 9.06
C VAL A 270 4.13 -1.92 9.24
N ILE A 271 3.88 -0.60 9.33
CA ILE A 271 4.91 0.41 9.58
C ILE A 271 5.52 0.25 10.99
N GLY A 272 4.68 0.11 12.01
CA GLY A 272 5.11 0.15 13.41
C GLY A 272 5.70 -1.16 13.93
N VAL A 273 5.38 -2.31 13.33
CA VAL A 273 5.81 -3.63 13.82
C VAL A 273 6.57 -4.41 12.76
N LEU A 274 5.99 -4.62 11.59
CA LEU A 274 6.54 -5.57 10.62
C LEU A 274 7.78 -5.03 9.90
N LEU A 275 7.77 -3.76 9.52
CA LEU A 275 8.90 -3.09 8.87
C LEU A 275 10.16 -3.01 9.76
N PRO A 276 10.10 -2.48 11.00
CA PRO A 276 11.28 -2.44 11.87
C PRO A 276 11.78 -3.86 12.16
N ARG A 277 10.88 -4.80 12.46
CA ARG A 277 11.27 -6.18 12.73
C ARG A 277 11.98 -6.85 11.54
N PHE A 278 11.53 -6.58 10.32
CA PHE A 278 12.17 -7.09 9.10
C PHE A 278 13.61 -6.58 8.96
N ARG A 279 13.85 -5.29 9.24
CA ARG A 279 15.18 -4.69 9.15
C ARG A 279 16.11 -5.19 10.23
N GLU A 280 15.65 -5.19 11.48
CA GLU A 280 16.43 -5.67 12.62
C GLU A 280 16.88 -7.13 12.40
N GLU A 281 15.98 -7.99 11.91
CA GLU A 281 16.33 -9.40 11.67
C GLU A 281 17.38 -9.57 10.56
N ILE A 282 17.42 -8.69 9.55
CA ILE A 282 18.42 -8.77 8.48
C ILE A 282 19.75 -8.15 8.91
N GLU A 283 19.71 -7.07 9.69
CA GLU A 283 20.90 -6.35 10.15
C GLU A 283 21.63 -7.11 11.28
N PHE A 284 20.89 -7.68 12.23
CA PHE A 284 21.49 -8.34 13.40
C PHE A 284 21.82 -9.82 13.19
N ASN A 285 21.28 -10.45 12.14
CA ASN A 285 21.61 -11.85 11.85
C ASN A 285 22.96 -11.92 11.13
N GLU A 286 23.90 -12.70 11.66
CA GLU A 286 25.25 -12.86 11.10
C GLU A 286 25.21 -13.26 9.61
N ASP A 287 24.28 -14.15 9.25
CA ASP A 287 24.10 -14.64 7.89
C ASP A 287 23.26 -13.70 7.00
N HIS A 288 22.75 -12.58 7.53
CA HIS A 288 21.85 -11.63 6.86
C HIS A 288 20.65 -12.33 6.19
N ASN A 289 20.17 -13.40 6.83
CA ASN A 289 19.06 -14.23 6.39
C ASN A 289 17.79 -13.93 7.18
N LEU A 290 16.65 -13.90 6.51
CA LEU A 290 15.37 -13.65 7.16
C LEU A 290 14.77 -14.94 7.73
N ASN A 291 14.33 -14.89 8.99
CA ASN A 291 13.58 -15.99 9.59
C ASN A 291 12.31 -16.32 8.78
N TYR A 292 12.05 -17.62 8.58
CA TYR A 292 10.92 -18.10 7.78
C TYR A 292 9.54 -17.63 8.28
N HIS A 293 9.35 -17.46 9.59
CA HIS A 293 8.07 -16.96 10.11
C HIS A 293 7.84 -15.48 9.76
N ILE A 294 8.90 -14.67 9.75
CA ILE A 294 8.83 -13.27 9.32
C ILE A 294 8.60 -13.20 7.81
N TYR A 295 9.24 -14.08 7.04
CA TYR A 295 8.98 -14.23 5.60
C TYR A 295 7.51 -14.57 5.32
N ARG A 296 6.93 -15.52 6.07
CA ARG A 296 5.50 -15.85 6.00
C ARG A 296 4.62 -14.69 6.45
N ALA A 297 5.04 -13.90 7.44
CA ALA A 297 4.32 -12.71 7.89
C ALA A 297 4.23 -11.68 6.76
N LEU A 298 5.32 -11.44 6.03
CA LEU A 298 5.33 -10.59 4.83
C LEU A 298 4.40 -11.12 3.73
N LYS A 299 4.37 -12.44 3.49
CA LYS A 299 3.41 -13.04 2.55
C LYS A 299 1.96 -12.78 2.98
N LYS A 300 1.66 -12.82 4.28
CA LYS A 300 0.31 -12.57 4.79
C LYS A 300 -0.05 -11.08 4.82
N SER A 301 0.91 -10.17 5.02
CA SER A 301 0.63 -8.72 4.93
C SER A 301 0.28 -8.28 3.51
N LEU A 302 0.80 -8.96 2.48
CA LEU A 302 0.45 -8.74 1.07
C LEU A 302 -1.01 -9.07 0.71
N TYR A 303 -1.76 -9.77 1.57
CA TYR A 303 -3.19 -10.01 1.34
C TYR A 303 -4.00 -8.70 1.35
N LYS A 304 -3.44 -7.63 1.94
CA LYS A 304 -3.92 -6.25 1.80
C LYS A 304 -2.85 -5.42 1.08
N PRO A 305 -2.83 -5.41 -0.27
CA PRO A 305 -1.73 -4.83 -1.04
C PRO A 305 -1.56 -3.32 -0.80
N ALA A 306 -2.66 -2.58 -0.59
CA ALA A 306 -2.58 -1.15 -0.27
C ALA A 306 -1.82 -0.87 1.04
N ALA A 307 -2.02 -1.72 2.07
CA ALA A 307 -1.32 -1.62 3.34
C ALA A 307 0.16 -2.04 3.19
N PHE A 308 0.43 -3.09 2.40
CA PHE A 308 1.80 -3.52 2.13
C PHE A 308 2.60 -2.48 1.36
N PHE A 309 2.09 -1.93 0.27
CA PHE A 309 2.86 -0.96 -0.53
C PHE A 309 3.16 0.32 0.25
N LYS A 310 2.13 0.92 0.87
CA LYS A 310 2.29 2.19 1.61
C LYS A 310 2.94 2.01 2.98
N GLY A 311 2.82 0.83 3.58
CA GLY A 311 3.31 0.57 4.94
C GLY A 311 4.64 -0.17 5.01
N PHE A 312 4.97 -0.96 3.99
CA PHE A 312 6.22 -1.73 3.93
C PHE A 312 7.11 -1.26 2.79
N LEU A 313 6.65 -1.39 1.54
CA LEU A 313 7.53 -1.22 0.38
C LEU A 313 8.04 0.22 0.20
N PHE A 314 7.16 1.23 0.25
CA PHE A 314 7.57 2.62 0.03
C PHE A 314 8.48 3.15 1.15
N PRO A 315 8.15 2.96 2.44
CA PRO A 315 9.06 3.34 3.52
C PRO A 315 10.39 2.57 3.47
N LEU A 316 10.37 1.30 3.01
CA LEU A 316 11.58 0.50 2.86
C LEU A 316 12.55 1.14 1.85
N VAL A 317 12.07 1.50 0.66
CA VAL A 317 12.91 2.08 -0.41
C VAL A 317 13.33 3.52 -0.13
N GLU A 318 12.52 4.30 0.59
CA GLU A 318 12.80 5.71 0.89
C GLU A 318 13.87 5.90 1.96
N SER A 319 13.90 5.03 2.96
CA SER A 319 14.84 5.20 4.09
C SER A 319 16.14 4.41 3.92
N GLY A 320 16.52 4.07 2.68
CA GLY A 320 17.79 3.41 2.36
C GLY A 320 17.75 1.88 2.32
N CYS A 321 16.95 1.31 1.41
CA CYS A 321 16.88 -0.15 1.22
C CYS A 321 18.21 -0.74 0.72
N ASN A 322 18.72 -1.75 1.43
CA ASN A 322 19.91 -2.48 1.02
C ASN A 322 19.59 -3.56 -0.05
N VAL A 323 20.61 -4.07 -0.77
CA VAL A 323 20.39 -5.05 -1.86
C VAL A 323 19.84 -6.37 -1.33
N ARG A 324 20.21 -6.77 -0.10
CA ARG A 324 19.77 -8.04 0.51
C ARG A 324 18.29 -8.00 0.91
N GLU A 325 17.89 -6.95 1.62
CA GLU A 325 16.50 -6.58 1.92
C GLU A 325 15.67 -6.53 0.64
N ALA A 326 16.17 -5.85 -0.40
CA ALA A 326 15.48 -5.75 -1.68
C ALA A 326 15.28 -7.14 -2.29
N THR A 327 16.30 -7.99 -2.29
CA THR A 327 16.23 -9.37 -2.83
C THR A 327 15.20 -10.21 -2.08
N ILE A 328 15.21 -10.16 -0.74
CA ILE A 328 14.28 -10.93 0.09
C ILE A 328 12.85 -10.41 -0.10
N ALA A 329 12.62 -9.10 0.01
CA ALA A 329 11.29 -8.50 -0.16
C ALA A 329 10.75 -8.69 -1.60
N ALA A 330 11.61 -8.61 -2.61
CA ALA A 330 11.27 -8.87 -4.00
C ALA A 330 10.86 -10.33 -4.22
N SER A 331 11.49 -11.29 -3.54
CA SER A 331 11.09 -12.70 -3.58
C SER A 331 9.70 -12.94 -2.98
N VAL A 332 9.31 -12.18 -1.95
CA VAL A 332 7.94 -12.25 -1.41
C VAL A 332 6.96 -11.72 -2.46
N LEU A 333 7.28 -10.57 -3.06
CA LEU A 333 6.44 -9.94 -4.08
C LEU A 333 6.30 -10.81 -5.34
N SER A 334 7.35 -11.54 -5.74
CA SER A 334 7.31 -12.45 -6.91
C SER A 334 6.44 -13.68 -6.64
N LYS A 335 6.45 -14.23 -5.43
CA LYS A 335 5.66 -15.43 -5.07
C LYS A 335 4.19 -15.16 -4.78
N VAL A 336 3.82 -13.96 -4.32
CA VAL A 336 2.42 -13.63 -3.99
C VAL A 336 1.70 -12.99 -5.16
N SER A 337 0.45 -13.39 -5.41
CA SER A 337 -0.41 -12.75 -6.41
C SER A 337 -0.92 -11.40 -5.90
N VAL A 338 -0.74 -10.33 -6.69
CA VAL A 338 -1.14 -8.97 -6.32
C VAL A 338 -2.13 -8.45 -7.37
N PRO A 339 -3.23 -7.77 -6.98
CA PRO A 339 -4.15 -7.19 -7.95
C PRO A 339 -3.49 -6.16 -8.87
N ALA A 340 -3.76 -6.25 -10.17
CA ALA A 340 -3.12 -5.44 -11.22
C ALA A 340 -3.17 -3.92 -10.96
N LEU A 341 -4.28 -3.40 -10.45
CA LEU A 341 -4.43 -1.97 -10.15
C LEU A 341 -3.45 -1.49 -9.06
N HIS A 342 -3.27 -2.30 -8.01
CA HIS A 342 -2.33 -1.98 -6.93
C HIS A 342 -0.88 -2.09 -7.42
N SER A 343 -0.59 -3.12 -8.23
CA SER A 343 0.73 -3.28 -8.84
C SER A 343 1.08 -2.13 -9.79
N ALA A 344 0.13 -1.67 -10.60
CA ALA A 344 0.32 -0.52 -11.50
C ALA A 344 0.61 0.77 -10.70
N ALA A 345 -0.18 1.04 -9.66
CA ALA A 345 0.04 2.20 -8.79
C ALA A 345 1.39 2.13 -8.06
N ALA A 346 1.79 0.95 -7.59
CA ALA A 346 3.08 0.75 -6.95
C ALA A 346 4.25 0.92 -7.92
N LEU A 347 4.13 0.38 -9.15
CA LEU A 347 5.12 0.55 -10.20
C LEU A 347 5.28 2.03 -10.56
N SER A 348 4.17 2.74 -10.80
CA SER A 348 4.12 4.18 -11.03
C SER A 348 4.83 5.00 -9.95
N TYR A 349 4.70 4.59 -8.69
CA TYR A 349 5.40 5.22 -7.57
C TYR A 349 6.91 4.98 -7.64
N LEU A 350 7.33 3.72 -7.79
CA LEU A 350 8.75 3.33 -7.81
C LEU A 350 9.52 3.96 -8.99
N LEU A 351 8.87 4.12 -10.14
CA LEU A 351 9.48 4.75 -11.32
C LEU A 351 9.80 6.25 -11.11
N LYS A 352 9.05 6.93 -10.22
CA LYS A 352 9.26 8.35 -9.89
C LYS A 352 10.34 8.57 -8.84
N LEU A 353 10.76 7.52 -8.14
CA LEU A 353 11.82 7.61 -7.14
C LEU A 353 13.20 7.80 -7.79
N PRO A 354 14.17 8.36 -7.03
CA PRO A 354 15.56 8.41 -7.45
C PRO A 354 16.09 7.02 -7.82
N PHE A 355 16.99 6.97 -8.80
CA PHE A 355 17.58 5.70 -9.20
C PHE A 355 18.34 5.04 -8.04
N SER A 356 17.96 3.81 -7.73
CA SER A 356 18.68 2.89 -6.85
C SER A 356 18.61 1.48 -7.42
N PRO A 357 19.70 0.68 -7.36
CA PRO A 357 19.67 -0.72 -7.75
C PRO A 357 18.59 -1.53 -7.02
N ALA A 358 18.40 -1.28 -5.72
CA ALA A 358 17.36 -1.92 -4.91
C ALA A 358 15.94 -1.67 -5.45
N THR A 359 15.62 -0.42 -5.76
CA THR A 359 14.33 -0.03 -6.38
C THR A 359 14.13 -0.71 -7.73
N THR A 360 15.20 -0.88 -8.51
CA THR A 360 15.16 -1.50 -9.84
C THR A 360 14.82 -3.00 -9.76
N VAL A 361 15.23 -3.69 -8.70
CA VAL A 361 14.81 -5.09 -8.44
C VAL A 361 13.28 -5.16 -8.31
N PHE A 362 12.65 -4.26 -7.55
CA PHE A 362 11.19 -4.23 -7.41
C PHE A 362 10.48 -3.89 -8.73
N ILE A 363 11.01 -2.93 -9.50
CA ILE A 363 10.49 -2.59 -10.83
C ILE A 363 10.53 -3.81 -11.76
N LYS A 364 11.66 -4.54 -11.81
CA LYS A 364 11.78 -5.80 -12.57
C LYS A 364 10.69 -6.79 -12.18
N ILE A 365 10.54 -7.09 -10.89
CA ILE A 365 9.56 -8.07 -10.41
C ILE A 365 8.12 -7.66 -10.77
N LEU A 366 7.77 -6.38 -10.62
CA LEU A 366 6.43 -5.89 -10.97
C LEU A 366 6.15 -5.97 -12.48
N LEU A 367 7.16 -5.77 -13.33
CA LEU A 367 7.04 -5.96 -14.78
C LEU A 367 6.92 -7.45 -15.15
N GLU A 368 7.65 -8.33 -14.46
CA GLU A 368 7.61 -9.79 -14.67
C GLU A 368 6.28 -10.43 -14.27
N LYS A 369 5.45 -9.74 -13.47
CA LYS A 369 4.06 -10.15 -13.21
C LYS A 369 3.18 -10.13 -14.46
N LYS A 370 3.60 -9.46 -15.54
CA LYS A 370 2.92 -9.46 -16.85
C LYS A 370 1.44 -9.04 -16.80
N TYR A 371 1.06 -8.20 -15.86
CA TYR A 371 -0.29 -7.65 -15.76
C TYR A 371 -0.63 -6.76 -16.95
N ALA A 372 -1.93 -6.51 -17.17
CA ALA A 372 -2.36 -5.45 -18.06
C ALA A 372 -2.20 -4.11 -17.34
N LEU A 373 -1.26 -3.29 -17.78
CA LEU A 373 -0.98 -1.98 -17.19
C LEU A 373 -1.82 -0.90 -17.88
N PRO A 374 -2.32 0.11 -17.13
CA PRO A 374 -2.88 1.31 -17.74
C PRO A 374 -1.84 2.02 -18.62
N TYR A 375 -2.26 2.63 -19.73
CA TYR A 375 -1.35 3.36 -20.62
C TYR A 375 -0.54 4.44 -19.90
N GLN A 376 -1.11 5.08 -18.88
CA GLN A 376 -0.38 6.03 -18.03
C GLN A 376 0.84 5.37 -17.35
N THR A 377 0.69 4.17 -16.79
CA THR A 377 1.81 3.45 -16.15
C THR A 377 2.83 3.01 -17.20
N VAL A 378 2.38 2.61 -18.40
CA VAL A 378 3.29 2.29 -19.52
C VAL A 378 4.09 3.52 -19.93
N ASP A 379 3.46 4.68 -20.05
CA ASP A 379 4.13 5.94 -20.37
C ASP A 379 5.15 6.33 -19.30
N GLU A 380 4.83 6.13 -18.01
CA GLU A 380 5.77 6.31 -16.91
C GLU A 380 6.95 5.32 -16.97
N CYS A 381 6.74 4.07 -17.39
CA CYS A 381 7.84 3.13 -17.65
C CYS A 381 8.73 3.63 -18.79
N VAL A 382 8.14 4.12 -19.88
CA VAL A 382 8.88 4.68 -21.01
C VAL A 382 9.73 5.88 -20.54
N PHE A 383 9.14 6.81 -19.80
CA PHE A 383 9.86 7.96 -19.25
C PHE A 383 10.98 7.55 -18.30
N TYR A 384 10.76 6.53 -17.47
CA TYR A 384 11.79 5.98 -16.62
C TYR A 384 12.99 5.48 -17.41
N PHE A 385 12.80 4.68 -18.46
CA PHE A 385 13.92 4.19 -19.27
C PHE A 385 14.56 5.31 -20.11
N MET A 386 13.77 6.27 -20.60
CA MET A 386 14.27 7.43 -21.33
C MET A 386 15.16 8.35 -20.48
N ARG A 387 14.97 8.41 -19.15
CA ARG A 387 15.75 9.30 -18.27
C ARG A 387 17.25 8.98 -18.23
N PHE A 388 17.64 7.77 -18.63
CA PHE A 388 19.03 7.30 -18.64
C PHE A 388 19.76 7.57 -19.96
N ARG A 389 19.09 8.16 -20.95
CA ARG A 389 19.74 8.55 -22.21
C ARG A 389 20.55 9.84 -22.02
N GLU A 390 21.63 9.98 -22.77
CA GLU A 390 22.34 11.24 -22.93
C GLU A 390 21.58 12.11 -23.92
N VAL A 391 21.15 13.30 -23.47
CA VAL A 391 20.43 14.27 -24.31
C VAL A 391 21.43 15.29 -24.85
N ALA A 392 21.41 15.50 -26.17
CA ALA A 392 22.34 16.40 -26.85
C ALA A 392 22.24 17.88 -26.41
N ASP A 393 21.11 18.28 -25.82
CA ASP A 393 20.80 19.65 -25.41
C ASP A 393 21.49 20.09 -24.11
N GLY A 394 22.37 19.25 -23.54
CA GLY A 394 23.15 19.58 -22.34
C GLY A 394 22.35 19.57 -21.02
N SER A 395 21.06 19.27 -21.07
CA SER A 395 20.19 19.05 -19.90
C SER A 395 20.32 17.62 -19.32
N THR A 396 21.53 17.05 -19.39
CA THR A 396 21.79 15.66 -19.01
C THR A 396 21.76 15.53 -17.49
N GLY A 397 20.78 14.77 -16.98
CA GLY A 397 20.72 14.45 -15.56
C GLY A 397 21.87 13.53 -15.12
N GLN A 398 22.12 13.45 -13.81
CA GLN A 398 23.13 12.55 -13.24
C GLN A 398 22.92 11.08 -13.66
N ASP A 399 21.70 10.69 -14.00
CA ASP A 399 21.35 9.31 -14.35
C ASP A 399 21.93 8.86 -15.71
N ALA A 400 22.25 9.78 -16.62
CA ALA A 400 22.76 9.40 -17.94
C ALA A 400 24.21 8.89 -17.91
N THR A 401 25.02 9.36 -16.94
CA THR A 401 26.43 8.97 -16.83
C THR A 401 26.67 7.80 -15.87
N ARG A 402 25.65 7.38 -15.11
CA ARG A 402 25.75 6.30 -14.11
C ARG A 402 25.87 4.93 -14.76
N VAL A 403 26.83 4.11 -14.30
CA VAL A 403 26.90 2.69 -14.69
C VAL A 403 25.60 1.99 -14.28
N LEU A 404 24.96 1.34 -15.25
CA LEU A 404 23.68 0.67 -15.05
C LEU A 404 23.93 -0.82 -14.73
N PRO A 405 23.33 -1.36 -13.65
CA PRO A 405 23.50 -2.76 -13.29
C PRO A 405 22.71 -3.66 -14.25
N VAL A 406 23.10 -4.93 -14.32
CA VAL A 406 22.43 -5.95 -15.15
C VAL A 406 20.91 -6.03 -14.87
N VAL A 407 20.51 -5.83 -13.61
CA VAL A 407 19.09 -5.81 -13.19
C VAL A 407 18.28 -4.75 -13.95
N TRP A 408 18.87 -3.59 -14.28
CA TRP A 408 18.20 -2.56 -15.06
C TRP A 408 17.93 -3.02 -16.50
N HIS A 409 18.92 -3.67 -17.13
CA HIS A 409 18.75 -4.23 -18.47
C HIS A 409 17.73 -5.38 -18.48
N LYS A 410 17.72 -6.23 -17.45
CA LYS A 410 16.70 -7.28 -17.27
C LYS A 410 15.30 -6.68 -17.08
N ALA A 411 15.16 -5.61 -16.30
CA ALA A 411 13.88 -4.89 -16.15
C ALA A 411 13.40 -4.30 -17.48
N PHE A 412 14.31 -3.71 -18.26
CA PHE A 412 13.98 -3.14 -19.57
C PHE A 412 13.61 -4.24 -20.58
N LEU A 413 14.30 -5.38 -20.56
CA LEU A 413 13.91 -6.54 -21.36
C LEU A 413 12.51 -7.06 -21.00
N ALA A 414 12.20 -7.20 -19.70
CA ALA A 414 10.87 -7.62 -19.26
C ALA A 414 9.78 -6.65 -19.74
N PHE A 415 10.06 -5.34 -19.73
CA PHE A 415 9.18 -4.34 -20.29
C PHE A 415 8.99 -4.52 -21.81
N ALA A 416 10.08 -4.63 -22.57
CA ALA A 416 10.06 -4.77 -24.02
C ALA A 416 9.38 -6.07 -24.48
N GLN A 417 9.54 -7.18 -23.76
CA GLN A 417 8.88 -8.44 -24.10
C GLN A 417 7.36 -8.37 -23.95
N ARG A 418 6.87 -7.69 -22.90
CA ARG A 418 5.45 -7.67 -22.54
C ARG A 418 4.68 -6.51 -23.16
N TYR A 419 5.22 -5.30 -23.11
CA TYR A 419 4.49 -4.05 -23.40
C TYR A 419 4.91 -3.41 -24.74
N LYS A 420 5.61 -4.14 -25.63
CA LYS A 420 6.01 -3.66 -26.97
C LYS A 420 4.85 -3.23 -27.87
N ASN A 421 3.64 -3.71 -27.60
CA ASN A 421 2.43 -3.36 -28.36
C ASN A 421 1.65 -2.19 -27.74
N ASP A 422 2.01 -1.77 -26.53
CA ASP A 422 1.29 -0.76 -25.75
C ASP A 422 1.98 0.61 -25.76
N ILE A 423 3.00 0.78 -26.61
CA ILE A 423 3.79 2.01 -26.77
C ILE A 423 3.57 2.65 -28.15
N THR A 424 3.72 3.96 -28.22
CA THR A 424 3.68 4.71 -29.49
C THR A 424 4.98 4.55 -30.28
N GLN A 425 4.95 4.90 -31.58
CA GLN A 425 6.13 4.87 -32.43
C GLN A 425 7.24 5.82 -31.91
N ASP A 426 6.91 7.05 -31.52
CA ASP A 426 7.89 8.01 -30.99
C ASP A 426 8.55 7.49 -29.70
N GLN A 427 7.76 6.92 -28.79
CA GLN A 427 8.25 6.29 -27.57
C GLN A 427 9.21 5.14 -27.88
N ARG A 428 8.86 4.29 -28.86
CA ARG A 428 9.71 3.19 -29.31
C ARG A 428 11.04 3.68 -29.87
N ASP A 429 11.03 4.71 -30.70
CA ASP A 429 12.24 5.28 -31.28
C ASP A 429 13.16 5.84 -30.19
N PHE A 430 12.59 6.51 -29.19
CA PHE A 430 13.35 6.97 -28.01
C PHE A 430 13.94 5.82 -27.19
N LEU A 431 13.21 4.73 -27.00
CA LEU A 431 13.72 3.56 -26.29
C LEU A 431 14.83 2.84 -27.08
N ILE A 432 14.72 2.76 -28.40
CA ILE A 432 15.77 2.21 -29.27
C ILE A 432 17.04 3.07 -29.17
N GLU A 433 16.89 4.40 -29.13
CA GLU A 433 18.03 5.30 -28.92
C GLU A 433 18.67 5.10 -27.54
N THR A 434 17.87 4.90 -26.48
CA THR A 434 18.41 4.53 -25.16
C THR A 434 19.21 3.23 -25.22
N VAL A 435 18.72 2.20 -25.92
CA VAL A 435 19.45 0.93 -26.11
C VAL A 435 20.74 1.12 -26.92
N ARG A 436 20.74 2.03 -27.90
CA ARG A 436 21.93 2.34 -28.70
C ARG A 436 23.03 2.97 -27.85
N GLN A 437 22.67 3.85 -26.91
CA GLN A 437 23.63 4.56 -26.06
C GLN A 437 24.04 3.74 -24.82
N ARG A 438 23.08 3.09 -24.16
CA ARG A 438 23.22 2.40 -22.87
C ARG A 438 22.95 0.90 -22.98
N GLY A 439 23.30 0.27 -24.09
CA GLY A 439 23.04 -1.15 -24.32
C GLY A 439 24.03 -2.06 -23.62
N HIS A 440 23.53 -3.14 -23.00
CA HIS A 440 24.36 -4.24 -22.52
C HIS A 440 24.80 -5.15 -23.69
N LYS A 441 25.98 -5.77 -23.60
CA LYS A 441 26.60 -6.59 -24.65
C LYS A 441 25.68 -7.70 -25.18
N GLU A 442 25.03 -8.42 -24.28
CA GLU A 442 24.17 -9.56 -24.63
C GLU A 442 22.69 -9.14 -24.73
N ILE A 443 22.17 -8.58 -23.64
CA ILE A 443 20.75 -8.22 -23.47
C ILE A 443 20.31 -7.08 -24.40
N GLY A 444 21.18 -6.12 -24.72
CA GLY A 444 20.82 -4.94 -25.52
C GLY A 444 20.32 -5.31 -26.92
N SER A 445 20.92 -6.33 -27.53
CA SER A 445 20.48 -6.84 -28.83
C SER A 445 19.07 -7.43 -28.79
N GLU A 446 18.72 -8.10 -27.68
CA GLU A 446 17.39 -8.69 -27.48
C GLU A 446 16.33 -7.64 -27.21
N ILE A 447 16.62 -6.63 -26.37
CA ILE A 447 15.71 -5.51 -26.13
C ILE A 447 15.35 -4.84 -27.46
N ARG A 448 16.36 -4.56 -28.30
CA ARG A 448 16.14 -3.97 -29.62
C ARG A 448 15.29 -4.88 -30.52
N ARG A 449 15.54 -6.19 -30.52
CA ARG A 449 14.75 -7.17 -31.28
C ARG A 449 13.28 -7.14 -30.86
N GLU A 450 13.00 -7.17 -29.55
CA GLU A 450 11.63 -7.13 -29.03
C GLU A 450 10.93 -5.80 -29.33
N LEU A 451 11.64 -4.67 -29.19
CA LEU A 451 11.10 -3.35 -29.51
C LEU A 451 10.85 -3.16 -31.01
N LEU A 452 11.58 -3.82 -31.91
CA LEU A 452 11.27 -3.76 -33.35
C LEU A 452 10.12 -4.69 -33.75
N ALA A 453 9.88 -5.74 -32.97
CA ALA A 453 8.84 -6.72 -33.23
C ALA A 453 7.43 -6.30 -32.75
N GLY A 454 7.32 -5.22 -31.96
CA GLY A 454 6.01 -4.74 -31.49
C GLY A 454 5.26 -3.92 -32.55
N GLU A 455 3.97 -3.74 -32.36
CA GLU A 455 3.15 -2.81 -33.15
C GLU A 455 2.87 -1.53 -32.34
N SER A 456 2.78 -0.37 -32.99
CA SER A 456 2.47 0.88 -32.28
C SER A 456 1.03 0.84 -31.80
N ARG A 457 0.76 1.35 -30.59
CA ARG A 457 -0.62 1.71 -30.25
C ARG A 457 -1.06 2.82 -31.21
N GLU A 458 -2.00 2.52 -32.10
CA GLU A 458 -2.59 3.54 -32.96
C GLU A 458 -3.47 4.43 -32.10
N PHE A 459 -3.13 5.71 -31.98
CA PHE A 459 -4.17 6.70 -31.72
C PHE A 459 -5.00 6.75 -33.00
N VAL A 460 -6.15 6.06 -33.01
CA VAL A 460 -7.21 6.36 -33.97
C VAL A 460 -7.70 7.75 -33.59
N SER A 461 -6.96 8.77 -34.04
CA SER A 461 -7.50 10.10 -34.16
C SER A 461 -8.55 9.97 -35.26
N ASP A 462 -9.79 9.73 -34.87
CA ASP A 462 -10.94 9.83 -35.76
C ASP A 462 -11.17 11.33 -36.06
N VAL A 463 -10.16 11.98 -36.61
CA VAL A 463 -10.33 13.19 -37.39
C VAL A 463 -10.79 12.68 -38.73
N GLY A 464 -12.06 12.27 -38.78
CA GLY A 464 -12.73 11.81 -39.96
C GLY A 464 -12.38 12.72 -41.12
N ASN A 465 -11.98 12.12 -42.24
CA ASN A 465 -11.68 12.76 -43.50
C ASN A 465 -12.64 13.93 -43.79
N LYS A 466 -12.24 15.17 -43.43
CA LYS A 466 -12.89 16.41 -43.86
C LYS A 466 -12.64 16.71 -45.35
N ALA A 467 -12.31 15.68 -46.14
CA ALA A 467 -12.12 15.78 -47.57
C ALA A 467 -13.35 15.27 -48.36
N ASP A 468 -14.30 14.58 -47.71
CA ASP A 468 -15.41 13.91 -48.42
C ASP A 468 -16.77 14.64 -48.35
N LEU A 469 -16.79 15.87 -47.81
CA LEU A 469 -17.99 16.74 -47.75
C LEU A 469 -18.00 17.86 -48.80
N MET A 470 -17.11 17.82 -49.80
CA MET A 470 -17.21 18.70 -50.98
C MET A 470 -17.67 17.90 -52.20
N PHE A 471 -18.96 17.58 -52.25
CA PHE A 471 -19.63 17.34 -53.53
C PHE A 471 -21.04 17.97 -53.54
N ASP A 472 -21.23 18.79 -54.57
CA ASP A 472 -22.47 19.18 -55.24
C ASP A 472 -23.44 20.17 -54.57
N VAL A 473 -23.14 21.46 -54.78
CA VAL A 473 -24.18 22.44 -55.14
C VAL A 473 -23.74 23.16 -56.41
N LEU A 474 -24.29 22.74 -57.55
CA LEU A 474 -24.50 23.56 -58.75
C LEU A 474 -25.87 23.26 -59.33
#